data_AF-A0A453PSQ2-F1
#
_entry.id   AF-A0A453PSQ2-F1
#
_cell.length_a   1.000
_cell.length_b   1.000
_cell.length_c   1.000
_cell.angle_alpha   90.00
_cell.angle_beta   90.00
_cell.angle_gamma   90.00
#
_symmetry.space_group_name_H-M   'P 1'
#
loop_
_entity.id
_entity.type
_entity.pdbx_description
1 polymer ?
#
loop_
_entity_poly.entity_id
_entity_poly.type
_entity_poly.pdbx_seq_one_letter_code
_entity_poly.pdbx_strand_id
1 'polypeptide(L)'
;MMSKQWSNAMNLFHEKFSALPSLLTAHGMESSSEDEFMSLLFGTHTSPALHQFLVSSLGEAGLKRIAKTIESAGRELRIVVSEHLQPAVEIISFRLAELRGLARWRSRFQNIGLDEKLMDGVTERVGMLVVQVERFSRVAATVLYLFQNFLSWVLKCVKILLSEPTDQVPSTNSELVVIFLKFLLDKDPIKQLLETDQIFEWDIDTAKHVEHLVVFGGFTDTKFLERSLAKQFSELEESLKEAFLMPFTTVSSQIHCQGLLPLYPVTSSDALSSTSTPASIAFYKQDKDSQHNASSYSSTDYICFKIPDGSLNLRNFVAVIKDFCNSCSTSNTPSLSGFLLHIPVEYECVDLSLYKDNQVVLLLSGKSSSENAGRSWMVMLQTENLSFSQFSRTFPANYYNLQELEALELQLDTDYGKVRSVPHPLSTPLAVSASRGVACIFSSR
;
A
#
# COMPACT_ATOMS: atom_id res chain seq x y z
N MET A 1 9.41 5.35 -14.41
CA MET A 1 10.38 6.47 -14.51
C MET A 1 11.55 6.13 -15.44
N MET A 2 12.32 5.07 -15.15
CA MET A 2 13.50 4.65 -15.94
C MET A 2 13.22 4.52 -17.44
N SER A 3 12.18 3.75 -17.83
CA SER A 3 11.79 3.56 -19.23
C SER A 3 11.52 4.89 -19.96
N LYS A 4 10.79 5.81 -19.32
CA LYS A 4 10.49 7.13 -19.90
C LYS A 4 11.74 7.97 -20.14
N GLN A 5 12.64 8.03 -19.15
CA GLN A 5 13.87 8.83 -19.28
C GLN A 5 14.79 8.30 -20.37
N TRP A 6 14.99 6.98 -20.42
CA TRP A 6 15.79 6.34 -21.45
C TRP A 6 15.17 6.51 -22.84
N SER A 7 13.87 6.25 -22.98
CA SER A 7 13.15 6.39 -24.25
C SER A 7 13.24 7.81 -24.81
N ASN A 8 13.15 8.84 -23.95
CA ASN A 8 13.32 10.22 -24.40
C ASN A 8 14.72 10.51 -24.97
N ALA A 9 15.77 9.96 -24.34
CA ALA A 9 17.14 10.11 -24.84
C ALA A 9 17.34 9.35 -26.16
N MET A 10 16.81 8.14 -26.25
CA MET A 10 16.92 7.30 -27.44
C MET A 10 16.12 7.86 -28.62
N ASN A 11 14.95 8.46 -28.37
CA ASN A 11 14.16 9.14 -29.39
C ASN A 11 14.95 10.31 -30.01
N LEU A 12 15.68 11.09 -29.19
CA LEU A 12 16.53 12.16 -29.72
C LEU A 12 17.69 11.61 -30.57
N PHE A 13 18.29 10.50 -30.14
CA PHE A 13 19.33 9.82 -30.92
C PHE A 13 18.79 9.37 -32.28
N HIS A 14 17.69 8.60 -32.30
CA HIS A 14 17.10 8.12 -33.54
C HIS A 14 16.57 9.25 -34.42
N GLU A 15 15.96 10.31 -33.86
CA GLU A 15 15.51 11.47 -34.63
C GLU A 15 16.67 12.08 -35.43
N LYS A 16 17.84 12.27 -34.79
CA LYS A 16 19.01 12.85 -35.46
C LYS A 16 19.67 11.88 -36.42
N PHE A 17 19.79 10.59 -36.08
CA PHE A 17 20.42 9.60 -36.94
C PHE A 17 19.54 9.15 -38.11
N SER A 18 18.21 9.32 -38.04
CA SER A 18 17.28 9.02 -39.14
C SER A 18 17.48 9.90 -40.38
N ALA A 19 18.18 11.04 -40.24
CA ALA A 19 18.56 11.86 -41.38
C ALA A 19 19.58 11.17 -42.31
N LEU A 20 20.39 10.22 -41.81
CA LEU A 20 21.41 9.57 -42.62
C LEU A 20 20.83 8.64 -43.70
N PRO A 21 19.89 7.72 -43.42
CA PRO A 21 19.25 6.90 -44.46
C PRO A 21 18.58 7.72 -45.58
N SER A 22 17.91 8.82 -45.22
CA SER A 22 17.28 9.70 -46.21
C SER A 22 18.30 10.42 -47.11
N LEU A 23 19.45 10.84 -46.56
CA LEU A 23 20.55 11.39 -47.33
C LEU A 23 21.21 10.35 -48.24
N LEU A 24 21.39 9.12 -47.76
CA LEU A 24 21.94 8.02 -48.58
C LEU A 24 21.07 7.76 -49.80
N THR A 25 19.74 7.71 -49.60
CA THR A 25 18.77 7.56 -50.69
C THR A 25 18.83 8.75 -51.67
N ALA A 26 18.93 9.98 -51.17
CA ALA A 26 19.01 11.19 -52.00
C ALA A 26 20.29 11.25 -52.86
N HIS A 27 21.40 10.68 -52.37
CA HIS A 27 22.66 10.54 -53.10
C HIS A 27 22.74 9.26 -53.95
N GLY A 28 21.67 8.46 -54.03
CA GLY A 28 21.60 7.25 -54.86
C GLY A 28 22.44 6.08 -54.33
N MET A 29 22.70 6.03 -53.03
CA MET A 29 23.52 4.99 -52.39
C MET A 29 22.62 3.87 -51.83
N GLU A 30 23.02 2.61 -52.03
CA GLU A 30 22.32 1.42 -51.52
C GLU A 30 22.90 0.88 -50.20
N SER A 31 23.95 1.51 -49.66
CA SER A 31 24.61 1.11 -48.42
C SER A 31 23.76 1.41 -47.17
N SER A 32 23.88 0.58 -46.14
CA SER A 32 23.24 0.83 -44.85
C SER A 32 24.01 1.90 -44.05
N SER A 33 23.35 2.50 -43.05
CA SER A 33 24.05 3.42 -42.13
C SER A 33 25.20 2.75 -41.39
N GLU A 34 25.08 1.45 -41.07
CA GLU A 34 26.15 0.64 -40.48
C GLU A 34 27.36 0.56 -41.43
N ASP A 35 27.14 0.22 -42.70
CA ASP A 35 28.21 0.05 -43.70
C ASP A 35 28.99 1.33 -43.94
N GLU A 36 28.30 2.47 -43.95
CA GLU A 36 28.91 3.79 -44.12
C GLU A 36 29.80 4.18 -42.94
N PHE A 37 29.32 3.98 -41.71
CA PHE A 37 30.13 4.21 -40.52
C PHE A 37 31.30 3.22 -40.40
N MET A 38 31.12 1.96 -40.82
CA MET A 38 32.19 0.98 -40.90
C MET A 38 33.25 1.38 -41.94
N SER A 39 32.83 1.87 -43.10
CA SER A 39 33.73 2.35 -44.16
C SER A 39 34.55 3.56 -43.71
N LEU A 40 33.93 4.47 -42.95
CA LEU A 40 34.60 5.59 -42.29
C LEU A 40 35.62 5.12 -41.24
N LEU A 41 35.26 4.13 -40.41
CA LEU A 41 36.15 3.60 -39.36
C LEU A 41 37.42 2.97 -39.94
N PHE A 42 37.29 2.23 -41.04
CA PHE A 42 38.43 1.62 -41.72
C PHE A 42 39.21 2.59 -42.63
N GLY A 43 38.81 3.86 -42.69
CA GLY A 43 39.55 4.91 -43.40
C GLY A 43 39.48 4.79 -44.93
N THR A 44 38.47 4.09 -45.47
CA THR A 44 38.39 3.82 -46.91
C THR A 44 37.90 5.01 -47.71
N HIS A 45 36.90 5.74 -47.21
CA HIS A 45 36.36 6.99 -47.76
C HIS A 45 35.25 7.53 -46.84
N THR A 46 35.01 8.84 -46.89
CA THR A 46 33.77 9.46 -46.37
C THR A 46 32.86 9.75 -47.55
N SER A 47 31.72 9.08 -47.67
CA SER A 47 30.78 9.34 -48.76
C SER A 47 30.21 10.76 -48.70
N PRO A 48 29.75 11.34 -49.83
CA PRO A 48 29.14 12.67 -49.85
C PRO A 48 27.93 12.77 -48.90
N ALA A 49 27.13 11.72 -48.81
CA ALA A 49 25.99 11.62 -47.91
C ALA A 49 26.42 11.63 -46.43
N LEU A 50 27.41 10.81 -46.06
CA LEU A 50 27.94 10.76 -44.70
C LEU A 50 28.65 12.07 -44.32
N HIS A 51 29.36 12.70 -45.25
CA HIS A 51 29.99 14.00 -45.04
C HIS A 51 28.94 15.08 -44.78
N GLN A 52 27.90 15.17 -45.63
CA GLN A 52 26.79 16.11 -45.44
C GLN A 52 26.05 15.85 -44.12
N PHE A 53 25.87 14.59 -43.75
CA PHE A 53 25.28 14.22 -42.47
C PHE A 53 26.11 14.71 -41.29
N LEU A 54 27.40 14.35 -41.23
CA LEU A 54 28.29 14.67 -40.12
C LEU A 54 28.51 16.18 -39.95
N VAL A 55 28.69 16.91 -41.06
CA VAL A 55 29.02 18.34 -41.02
C VAL A 55 27.78 19.22 -40.90
N SER A 56 26.73 18.94 -41.67
CA SER A 56 25.59 19.86 -41.82
C SER A 56 24.33 19.44 -41.07
N SER A 57 24.02 18.15 -41.03
CA SER A 57 22.74 17.67 -40.45
C SER A 57 22.85 17.37 -38.95
N LEU A 58 23.89 16.63 -38.57
CA LEU A 58 24.21 16.30 -37.19
C LEU A 58 24.99 17.45 -36.54
N GLY A 59 26.14 17.79 -37.13
CA GLY A 59 27.05 18.83 -36.67
C GLY A 59 27.61 18.61 -35.27
N GLU A 60 28.58 19.44 -34.85
CA GLU A 60 29.20 19.33 -33.53
C GLU A 60 28.18 19.59 -32.40
N ALA A 61 27.31 20.59 -32.58
CA ALA A 61 26.30 20.98 -31.60
C ALA A 61 25.23 19.90 -31.39
N GLY A 62 24.75 19.26 -32.47
CA GLY A 62 23.79 18.17 -32.38
C GLY A 62 24.38 16.95 -31.70
N LEU A 63 25.62 16.58 -32.06
CA LEU A 63 26.33 15.46 -31.44
C LEU A 63 26.57 15.68 -29.94
N LYS A 64 27.04 16.87 -29.53
CA LYS A 64 27.22 17.23 -28.11
C LYS A 64 25.90 17.19 -27.34
N ARG A 65 24.80 17.62 -27.95
CA ARG A 65 23.46 17.56 -27.34
C ARG A 65 23.01 16.12 -27.12
N ILE A 66 23.21 15.24 -28.09
CA ILE A 66 22.90 13.80 -27.97
C ILE A 66 23.75 13.19 -26.84
N ALA A 67 25.07 13.39 -26.88
CA ALA A 67 25.99 12.87 -25.87
C ALA A 67 25.58 13.28 -24.45
N LYS A 68 25.29 14.58 -24.24
CA LYS A 68 24.83 15.09 -22.94
C LYS A 68 23.50 14.48 -22.50
N THR A 69 22.56 14.27 -23.44
CA THR A 69 21.24 13.71 -23.12
C THR A 69 21.34 12.23 -22.74
N ILE A 70 22.11 11.45 -23.48
CA ILE A 70 22.35 10.03 -23.19
C ILE A 70 23.13 9.88 -21.87
N GLU A 71 24.16 10.68 -21.64
CA GLU A 71 24.91 10.66 -20.38
C GLU A 71 24.02 11.02 -19.18
N SER A 72 23.16 12.04 -19.32
CA SER A 72 22.20 12.42 -18.29
C SER A 72 21.21 11.29 -18.01
N ALA A 73 20.62 10.69 -19.03
CA ALA A 73 19.69 9.57 -18.87
C ALA A 73 20.38 8.35 -18.23
N GLY A 74 21.62 8.05 -18.65
CA GLY A 74 22.43 6.98 -18.07
C GLY A 74 22.79 7.19 -16.61
N ARG A 75 23.09 8.44 -16.22
CA ARG A 75 23.36 8.81 -14.83
C ARG A 75 22.12 8.60 -13.96
N GLU A 76 20.96 9.05 -14.41
CA GLU A 76 19.69 8.84 -13.71
C GLU A 76 19.34 7.35 -13.59
N LEU A 77 19.51 6.57 -14.67
CA LEU A 77 19.33 5.11 -14.61
C LEU A 77 20.22 4.47 -13.55
N ARG A 78 21.51 4.82 -13.53
CA ARG A 78 22.46 4.30 -12.55
C ARG A 78 22.03 4.65 -11.12
N ILE A 79 21.68 5.91 -10.86
CA ILE A 79 21.21 6.38 -9.54
C ILE A 79 19.99 5.58 -9.10
N VAL A 80 18.96 5.48 -9.95
CA VAL A 80 17.74 4.74 -9.61
C VAL A 80 18.04 3.27 -9.32
N VAL A 81 18.93 2.64 -10.09
CA VAL A 81 19.31 1.24 -9.85
C VAL A 81 20.08 1.08 -8.55
N SER A 82 21.15 1.86 -8.34
CA SER A 82 22.05 1.68 -7.21
C SER A 82 21.51 2.20 -5.88
N GLU A 83 20.76 3.30 -5.89
CA GLU A 83 20.29 3.97 -4.67
C GLU A 83 18.86 3.59 -4.27
N HIS A 84 18.07 3.02 -5.20
CA HIS A 84 16.67 2.70 -4.93
C HIS A 84 16.32 1.24 -5.21
N LEU A 85 16.52 0.77 -6.45
CA LEU A 85 16.05 -0.55 -6.85
C LEU A 85 16.82 -1.68 -6.17
N GLN A 86 18.16 -1.63 -6.20
CA GLN A 86 19.01 -2.65 -5.59
C GLN A 86 18.76 -2.76 -4.07
N PRO A 87 18.81 -1.65 -3.29
CA PRO A 87 18.51 -1.72 -1.86
C PRO A 87 17.09 -2.22 -1.55
N ALA A 88 16.09 -1.81 -2.34
CA ALA A 88 14.72 -2.24 -2.13
C ALA A 88 14.56 -3.76 -2.33
N VAL A 89 15.18 -4.31 -3.37
CA VAL A 89 15.10 -5.75 -3.68
C VAL A 89 15.86 -6.57 -2.63
N GLU A 90 16.98 -6.07 -2.11
CA GLU A 90 17.71 -6.70 -1.00
C GLU A 90 16.88 -6.72 0.29
N ILE A 91 16.23 -5.60 0.64
CA ILE A 91 15.36 -5.51 1.83
C ILE A 91 14.17 -6.46 1.68
N ILE A 92 13.51 -6.48 0.52
CA ILE A 92 12.37 -7.36 0.26
C ILE A 92 12.84 -8.83 0.32
N SER A 93 13.97 -9.17 -0.29
CA SER A 93 14.56 -10.51 -0.23
C SER A 93 14.82 -10.96 1.21
N PHE A 94 15.41 -10.08 2.03
CA PHE A 94 15.65 -10.36 3.45
C PHE A 94 14.35 -10.62 4.22
N ARG A 95 13.33 -9.76 4.06
CA ARG A 95 12.04 -9.91 4.75
C ARG A 95 11.28 -11.15 4.31
N LEU A 96 11.33 -11.49 3.02
CA LEU A 96 10.71 -12.71 2.50
C LEU A 96 11.43 -13.97 3.00
N ALA A 97 12.75 -13.92 3.16
CA ALA A 97 13.50 -15.00 3.78
C ALA A 97 13.15 -15.20 5.27
N GLU A 98 12.94 -14.12 6.03
CA GLU A 98 12.42 -14.20 7.40
C GLU A 98 11.02 -14.84 7.43
N LEU A 99 10.11 -14.38 6.57
CA LEU A 99 8.76 -14.95 6.46
C LEU A 99 8.77 -16.42 6.06
N ARG A 100 9.65 -16.82 5.14
CA ARG A 100 9.88 -18.22 4.80
C ARG A 100 10.36 -19.03 6.02
N GLY A 101 11.25 -18.47 6.83
CA GLY A 101 11.68 -19.06 8.09
C GLY A 101 10.53 -19.30 9.06
N LEU A 102 9.60 -18.34 9.17
CA LEU A 102 8.38 -18.48 9.98
C LEU A 102 7.43 -19.53 9.39
N ALA A 103 7.27 -19.59 8.07
CA ALA A 103 6.40 -20.55 7.39
C ALA A 103 6.80 -22.01 7.67
N ARG A 104 8.11 -22.26 7.86
CA ARG A 104 8.62 -23.58 8.27
C ARG A 104 8.18 -24.01 9.67
N TRP A 105 7.84 -23.06 10.55
CA TRP A 105 7.32 -23.37 11.88
C TRP A 105 5.80 -23.62 11.84
N ARG A 106 5.43 -24.72 11.17
CA ARG A 106 4.04 -25.08 10.87
C ARG A 106 3.13 -25.11 12.09
N SER A 107 3.61 -25.59 13.24
CA SER A 107 2.80 -25.66 14.46
C SER A 107 2.32 -24.29 14.98
N ARG A 108 2.97 -23.19 14.58
CA ARG A 108 2.63 -21.83 15.01
C ARG A 108 1.98 -20.99 13.91
N PHE A 109 2.36 -21.21 12.65
CA PHE A 109 1.99 -20.31 11.57
C PHE A 109 1.13 -20.94 10.47
N GLN A 110 1.01 -22.26 10.42
CA GLN A 110 0.13 -22.92 9.45
C GLN A 110 -1.34 -22.63 9.74
N ASN A 111 -1.72 -22.53 11.03
CA ASN A 111 -3.08 -22.20 11.45
C ASN A 111 -3.51 -20.77 11.08
N ILE A 112 -2.57 -19.85 10.86
CA ILE A 112 -2.87 -18.50 10.36
C ILE A 112 -2.71 -18.40 8.84
N GLY A 113 -2.49 -19.51 8.14
CA GLY A 113 -2.43 -19.56 6.67
C GLY A 113 -1.08 -19.18 6.05
N LEU A 114 0.01 -19.16 6.82
CA LEU A 114 1.35 -18.95 6.25
C LEU A 114 1.88 -20.27 5.67
N ASP A 115 1.77 -20.43 4.35
CA ASP A 115 2.15 -21.66 3.64
C ASP A 115 3.63 -21.69 3.23
N GLU A 116 4.31 -22.79 3.55
CA GLU A 116 5.74 -22.95 3.26
C GLU A 116 6.05 -23.01 1.77
N LYS A 117 5.23 -23.70 0.97
CA LYS A 117 5.50 -23.90 -0.46
C LYS A 117 5.30 -22.60 -1.26
N LEU A 118 4.26 -21.84 -0.93
CA LEU A 118 4.04 -20.51 -1.51
C LEU A 118 5.20 -19.58 -1.15
N MET A 119 5.65 -19.59 0.12
CA MET A 119 6.79 -18.78 0.54
C MET A 119 8.11 -19.22 -0.09
N ASP A 120 8.32 -20.52 -0.33
CA ASP A 120 9.46 -21.03 -1.10
C ASP A 120 9.46 -20.45 -2.52
N GLY A 121 8.32 -20.51 -3.22
CA GLY A 121 8.17 -19.93 -4.56
C GLY A 121 8.38 -18.42 -4.60
N VAL A 122 7.83 -17.67 -3.64
CA VAL A 122 8.05 -16.23 -3.49
C VAL A 122 9.53 -15.90 -3.27
N THR A 123 10.20 -16.68 -2.41
CA THR A 123 11.63 -16.48 -2.11
C THR A 123 12.50 -16.76 -3.34
N GLU A 124 12.12 -17.73 -4.14
CA GLU A 124 12.78 -18.02 -5.41
C GLU A 124 12.59 -16.88 -6.42
N ARG A 125 11.36 -16.36 -6.59
CA ARG A 125 11.06 -15.25 -7.52
C ARG A 125 11.78 -13.96 -7.15
N VAL A 126 11.92 -13.63 -5.86
CA VAL A 126 12.69 -12.45 -5.43
C VAL A 126 14.19 -12.66 -5.66
N GLY A 127 14.70 -13.88 -5.50
CA GLY A 127 16.08 -14.23 -5.86
C GLY A 127 16.37 -14.01 -7.35
N MET A 128 15.46 -14.44 -8.22
CA MET A 128 15.56 -14.16 -9.67
C MET A 128 15.52 -12.66 -9.97
N LEU A 129 14.69 -11.89 -9.26
CA LEU A 129 14.62 -10.44 -9.41
C LEU A 129 15.96 -9.78 -9.05
N VAL A 130 16.64 -10.23 -7.99
CA VAL A 130 18.00 -9.75 -7.66
C VAL A 130 18.95 -9.94 -8.85
N VAL A 131 18.94 -11.13 -9.47
CA VAL A 131 19.79 -11.42 -10.63
C VAL A 131 19.42 -10.54 -11.83
N GLN A 132 18.13 -10.29 -12.06
CA GLN A 132 17.67 -9.42 -13.15
C GLN A 132 18.05 -7.95 -12.94
N VAL A 133 18.03 -7.45 -11.71
CA VAL A 133 18.48 -6.08 -11.39
C VAL A 133 19.99 -5.95 -11.63
N GLU A 134 20.78 -6.93 -11.19
CA GLU A 134 22.22 -6.94 -11.44
C GLU A 134 22.56 -7.04 -12.93
N ARG A 135 21.84 -7.92 -13.67
CA ARG A 135 21.95 -8.01 -15.13
C ARG A 135 21.64 -6.66 -15.79
N PHE A 136 20.53 -6.03 -15.42
CA PHE A 136 20.14 -4.73 -15.95
C PHE A 136 21.23 -3.67 -15.69
N SER A 137 21.77 -3.63 -14.47
CA SER A 137 22.87 -2.73 -14.10
C SER A 137 24.09 -2.89 -15.01
N ARG A 138 24.53 -4.14 -15.24
CA ARG A 138 25.68 -4.45 -16.11
C ARG A 138 25.44 -4.10 -17.57
N VAL A 139 24.26 -4.44 -18.10
CA VAL A 139 23.90 -4.09 -19.48
C VAL A 139 23.83 -2.58 -19.65
N ALA A 140 23.19 -1.87 -18.73
CA ALA A 140 23.11 -0.41 -18.78
C ALA A 140 24.50 0.23 -18.75
N ALA A 141 25.39 -0.21 -17.85
CA ALA A 141 26.77 0.28 -17.80
C ALA A 141 27.53 0.05 -19.11
N THR A 142 27.39 -1.14 -19.70
CA THR A 142 28.05 -1.52 -20.97
C THR A 142 27.53 -0.66 -22.12
N VAL A 143 26.22 -0.52 -22.26
CA VAL A 143 25.58 0.27 -23.30
C VAL A 143 26.01 1.74 -23.22
N LEU A 144 25.99 2.32 -22.02
CA LEU A 144 26.43 3.71 -21.81
C LEU A 144 27.89 3.91 -22.19
N TYR A 145 28.76 2.96 -21.86
CA TYR A 145 30.16 3.02 -22.22
C TYR A 145 30.37 2.94 -23.75
N LEU A 146 29.65 2.05 -24.42
CA LEU A 146 29.69 1.93 -25.88
C LEU A 146 29.20 3.21 -26.59
N PHE A 147 28.12 3.82 -26.08
CA PHE A 147 27.65 5.12 -26.55
C PHE A 147 28.70 6.22 -26.38
N GLN A 148 29.35 6.30 -25.21
CA GLN A 148 30.39 7.30 -24.96
C GLN A 148 31.58 7.14 -25.92
N ASN A 149 32.03 5.91 -26.14
CA ASN A 149 33.12 5.62 -27.07
C ASN A 149 32.73 5.98 -28.52
N PHE A 150 31.54 5.58 -28.96
CA PHE A 150 31.04 5.88 -30.30
C PHE A 150 30.89 7.39 -30.54
N LEU A 151 30.21 8.11 -29.65
CA LEU A 151 29.97 9.54 -29.83
C LEU A 151 31.27 10.36 -29.76
N SER A 152 32.24 9.93 -28.95
CA SER A 152 33.58 10.53 -28.93
C SER A 152 34.31 10.29 -30.25
N TRP A 153 34.16 9.11 -30.85
CA TRP A 153 34.74 8.79 -32.15
C TRP A 153 34.11 9.60 -33.27
N VAL A 154 32.78 9.67 -33.31
CA VAL A 154 32.07 10.52 -34.29
C VAL A 154 32.47 11.99 -34.13
N LEU A 155 32.63 12.49 -32.91
CA LEU A 155 33.06 13.86 -32.64
C LEU A 155 34.46 14.12 -33.21
N LYS A 156 35.37 13.16 -33.05
CA LYS A 156 36.70 13.22 -33.65
C LYS A 156 36.61 13.28 -35.18
N CYS A 157 35.76 12.46 -35.80
CA CYS A 157 35.54 12.48 -37.25
C CYS A 157 34.99 13.85 -37.73
N VAL A 158 33.98 14.39 -37.05
CA VAL A 158 33.41 15.71 -37.38
C VAL A 158 34.47 16.80 -37.32
N LYS A 159 35.31 16.82 -36.27
CA LYS A 159 36.40 17.79 -36.14
C LYS A 159 37.46 17.67 -37.22
N ILE A 160 37.84 16.44 -37.59
CA ILE A 160 38.77 16.20 -38.71
C ILE A 160 38.21 16.75 -40.02
N LEU A 161 36.92 16.48 -40.31
CA LEU A 161 36.26 17.00 -41.52
C LEU A 161 36.17 18.53 -41.54
N LEU A 162 36.00 19.15 -40.37
CA LEU A 162 35.99 20.61 -40.21
C LEU A 162 37.38 21.24 -40.12
N SER A 163 38.46 20.45 -40.19
CA SER A 163 39.85 20.91 -39.98
C SER A 163 40.09 21.59 -38.62
N GLU A 164 39.38 21.14 -37.59
CA GLU A 164 39.50 21.61 -36.20
C GLU A 164 40.47 20.75 -35.36
N PRO A 165 41.11 21.31 -34.32
CA PRO A 165 42.03 20.56 -33.46
C PRO A 165 41.31 19.44 -32.69
N THR A 166 41.92 18.25 -32.67
CA THR A 166 41.35 17.03 -32.05
C THR A 166 41.93 16.72 -30.67
N ASP A 167 42.92 17.49 -30.20
CA ASP A 167 43.68 17.22 -28.97
C ASP A 167 42.83 17.14 -27.69
N GLN A 168 41.62 17.71 -27.71
CA GLN A 168 40.68 17.71 -26.59
C GLN A 168 39.69 16.54 -26.61
N VAL A 169 39.68 15.71 -27.66
CA VAL A 169 38.75 14.58 -27.78
C VAL A 169 39.38 13.34 -27.13
N PRO A 170 38.68 12.63 -26.24
CA PRO A 170 39.17 11.40 -25.63
C PRO A 170 39.63 10.37 -26.66
N SER A 171 40.63 9.56 -26.31
CA SER A 171 41.05 8.42 -27.12
C SER A 171 39.91 7.40 -27.24
N THR A 172 39.67 6.90 -28.45
CA THR A 172 38.57 5.97 -28.74
C THR A 172 39.11 4.60 -29.14
N ASN A 173 38.44 3.54 -28.70
CA ASN A 173 38.75 2.17 -29.09
C ASN A 173 37.89 1.80 -30.31
N SER A 174 38.54 1.47 -31.42
CA SER A 174 37.89 1.10 -32.69
C SER A 174 37.09 -0.21 -32.61
N GLU A 175 37.55 -1.19 -31.82
CA GLU A 175 36.82 -2.46 -31.64
C GLU A 175 35.45 -2.22 -30.98
N LEU A 176 35.41 -1.33 -30.00
CA LEU A 176 34.16 -0.94 -29.34
C LEU A 176 33.22 -0.15 -30.27
N VAL A 177 33.77 0.60 -31.24
CA VAL A 177 32.96 1.23 -32.30
C VAL A 177 32.31 0.15 -33.18
N VAL A 178 33.06 -0.88 -33.59
CA VAL A 178 32.49 -2.01 -34.36
C VAL A 178 31.38 -2.71 -33.58
N ILE A 179 31.57 -2.95 -32.29
CA ILE A 179 30.54 -3.54 -31.42
C ILE A 179 29.30 -2.63 -31.35
N PHE A 180 29.49 -1.33 -31.15
CA PHE A 180 28.38 -0.38 -31.13
C PHE A 180 27.58 -0.40 -32.44
N LEU A 181 28.27 -0.34 -33.58
CA LEU A 181 27.64 -0.32 -34.90
C LEU A 181 26.79 -1.57 -35.14
N LYS A 182 27.31 -2.76 -34.80
CA LYS A 182 26.61 -4.04 -34.99
C LYS A 182 25.45 -4.29 -34.03
N PHE A 183 25.55 -3.79 -32.80
CA PHE A 183 24.67 -4.22 -31.71
C PHE A 183 23.84 -3.11 -31.05
N LEU A 184 24.13 -1.84 -31.30
CA LEU A 184 23.48 -0.71 -30.62
C LEU A 184 23.01 0.42 -31.55
N LEU A 185 23.44 0.45 -32.82
CA LEU A 185 22.99 1.49 -33.76
C LEU A 185 21.47 1.44 -33.97
N ASP A 186 20.95 0.24 -34.24
CA ASP A 186 19.53 -0.01 -34.51
C ASP A 186 18.81 -0.79 -33.40
N LYS A 187 19.53 -1.18 -32.34
CA LYS A 187 18.98 -1.99 -31.23
C LYS A 187 19.12 -1.26 -29.90
N ASP A 188 18.11 -1.38 -29.05
CA ASP A 188 18.08 -0.76 -27.73
C ASP A 188 17.90 -1.80 -26.60
N PRO A 189 18.97 -2.49 -26.18
CA PRO A 189 18.87 -3.54 -25.17
C PRO A 189 18.40 -3.04 -23.80
N ILE A 190 18.57 -1.76 -23.47
CA ILE A 190 18.05 -1.20 -22.20
C ILE A 190 16.53 -1.13 -22.26
N LYS A 191 15.95 -0.65 -23.36
CA LYS A 191 14.49 -0.65 -23.56
C LYS A 191 13.93 -2.07 -23.52
N GLN A 192 14.60 -3.01 -24.20
CA GLN A 192 14.21 -4.43 -24.19
C GLN A 192 14.09 -5.01 -22.78
N LEU A 193 15.04 -4.70 -21.89
CA LEU A 193 15.02 -5.17 -20.50
C LEU A 193 13.95 -4.51 -19.63
N LEU A 194 13.46 -3.34 -20.02
CA LEU A 194 12.44 -2.59 -19.28
C LEU A 194 11.00 -2.87 -19.74
N GLU A 195 10.82 -3.50 -20.90
CA GLU A 195 9.50 -3.81 -21.49
C GLU A 195 9.04 -5.25 -21.19
N THR A 196 7.74 -5.47 -21.06
CA THR A 196 7.16 -6.72 -20.56
C THR A 196 7.14 -7.87 -21.59
N ASP A 197 7.14 -7.55 -22.90
CA ASP A 197 6.80 -8.50 -23.96
C ASP A 197 8.02 -9.12 -24.68
N GLN A 198 9.23 -8.90 -24.16
CA GLN A 198 10.45 -9.38 -24.81
C GLN A 198 10.90 -10.73 -24.29
N ILE A 199 11.25 -11.62 -25.22
CA ILE A 199 11.88 -12.90 -24.97
C ILE A 199 13.33 -12.80 -25.45
N PHE A 200 14.28 -13.02 -24.56
CA PHE A 200 15.70 -13.03 -24.90
C PHE A 200 16.14 -14.43 -25.27
N GLU A 201 16.75 -14.58 -26.46
CA GLU A 201 17.47 -15.79 -26.82
C GLU A 201 18.86 -15.77 -26.20
N TRP A 202 19.27 -16.90 -25.63
CA TRP A 202 20.53 -17.03 -24.89
C TRP A 202 21.46 -18.03 -25.54
N ASP A 203 22.74 -17.81 -25.28
CA ASP A 203 23.78 -18.77 -25.60
C ASP A 203 23.49 -20.13 -24.91
N ILE A 204 23.64 -21.20 -25.69
CA ILE A 204 23.30 -22.56 -25.30
C ILE A 204 24.14 -22.98 -24.08
N ASP A 205 25.38 -22.51 -23.98
CA ASP A 205 26.26 -22.87 -22.87
C ASP A 205 25.85 -22.19 -21.56
N THR A 206 25.33 -20.96 -21.65
CA THR A 206 24.75 -20.27 -20.49
C THR A 206 23.48 -20.97 -20.01
N ALA A 207 22.61 -21.41 -20.93
CA ALA A 207 21.39 -22.16 -20.59
C ALA A 207 21.73 -23.48 -19.86
N LYS A 208 22.68 -24.25 -20.40
CA LYS A 208 23.18 -25.48 -19.74
C LYS A 208 23.78 -25.19 -18.35
N HIS A 209 24.50 -24.09 -18.21
CA HIS A 209 25.07 -23.71 -16.92
C HIS A 209 23.97 -23.44 -15.88
N VAL A 210 22.91 -22.72 -16.26
CA VAL A 210 21.75 -22.47 -15.38
C VAL A 210 21.05 -23.78 -15.01
N GLU A 211 20.87 -24.70 -15.97
CA GLU A 211 20.32 -26.04 -15.70
C GLU A 211 21.17 -26.83 -14.71
N HIS A 212 22.50 -26.75 -14.81
CA HIS A 212 23.39 -27.40 -13.84
C HIS A 212 23.29 -26.77 -12.44
N LEU A 213 23.08 -25.46 -12.34
CA LEU A 213 22.92 -24.78 -11.04
C LEU A 213 21.69 -25.27 -10.28
N VAL A 214 20.64 -25.75 -10.95
CA VAL A 214 19.47 -26.37 -10.30
C VAL A 214 19.90 -27.52 -9.37
N VAL A 215 20.86 -28.35 -9.82
CA VAL A 215 21.37 -29.49 -9.04
C VAL A 215 22.11 -29.03 -7.77
N PHE A 216 22.68 -27.83 -7.79
CA PHE A 216 23.37 -27.22 -6.64
C PHE A 216 22.45 -26.37 -5.75
N GLY A 217 21.12 -26.47 -5.91
CA GLY A 217 20.16 -25.69 -5.14
C GLY A 217 19.94 -24.28 -5.70
N GLY A 218 20.26 -24.06 -6.97
CA GLY A 218 19.84 -22.88 -7.73
C GLY A 218 18.34 -22.86 -8.00
N PHE A 219 17.91 -21.86 -8.75
CA PHE A 219 16.50 -21.67 -9.09
C PHE A 219 15.97 -22.80 -9.97
N THR A 220 14.77 -23.29 -9.66
CA THR A 220 14.03 -24.31 -10.41
C THR A 220 13.54 -23.80 -11.77
N ASP A 221 13.18 -22.51 -11.86
CA ASP A 221 12.81 -21.89 -13.11
C ASP A 221 14.05 -21.39 -13.86
N THR A 222 14.48 -22.16 -14.87
CA THR A 222 15.67 -21.87 -15.68
C THR A 222 15.43 -20.81 -16.75
N LYS A 223 14.17 -20.46 -17.04
CA LYS A 223 13.80 -19.49 -18.08
C LYS A 223 13.74 -18.05 -17.59
N PHE A 224 14.06 -17.81 -16.31
CA PHE A 224 14.00 -16.48 -15.72
C PHE A 224 14.87 -15.46 -16.48
N LEU A 225 15.99 -15.88 -17.08
CA LEU A 225 16.87 -15.04 -17.89
C LEU A 225 16.26 -14.62 -19.23
N GLU A 226 15.36 -15.42 -19.80
CA GLU A 226 14.64 -15.10 -21.05
C GLU A 226 13.65 -13.95 -20.86
N ARG A 227 13.35 -13.58 -19.61
CA ARG A 227 12.39 -12.54 -19.24
C ARG A 227 13.08 -11.19 -19.03
N SER A 228 12.29 -10.13 -19.22
CA SER A 228 12.69 -8.77 -18.86
C SER A 228 12.59 -8.54 -17.36
N LEU A 229 13.20 -7.44 -16.90
CA LEU A 229 13.11 -7.00 -15.51
C LEU A 229 11.66 -6.72 -15.11
N ALA A 230 10.88 -6.10 -16.01
CA ALA A 230 9.47 -5.79 -15.78
C ALA A 230 8.63 -7.07 -15.62
N LYS A 231 8.83 -8.06 -16.50
CA LYS A 231 8.12 -9.33 -16.44
C LYS A 231 8.47 -10.11 -15.15
N GLN A 232 9.74 -10.14 -14.76
CA GLN A 232 10.15 -10.79 -13.51
C GLN A 232 9.53 -10.12 -12.28
N PHE A 233 9.42 -8.79 -12.29
CA PHE A 233 8.76 -8.04 -11.23
C PHE A 233 7.27 -8.37 -11.13
N SER A 234 6.55 -8.44 -12.27
CA SER A 234 5.14 -8.83 -12.29
C SER A 234 4.90 -10.25 -11.77
N GLU A 235 5.76 -11.21 -12.12
CA GLU A 235 5.66 -12.59 -11.61
C GLU A 235 5.89 -12.67 -10.09
N LEU A 236 6.80 -11.87 -9.54
CA LEU A 236 6.98 -11.74 -8.09
C LEU A 236 5.72 -11.14 -7.44
N GLU A 237 5.14 -10.10 -8.05
CA GLU A 237 3.94 -9.46 -7.53
C GLU A 237 2.74 -10.42 -7.47
N GLU A 238 2.52 -11.22 -8.52
CA GLU A 238 1.47 -12.24 -8.56
C GLU A 238 1.69 -13.31 -7.48
N SER A 239 2.92 -13.82 -7.36
CA SER A 239 3.27 -14.81 -6.34
C SER A 239 3.08 -14.27 -4.92
N LEU A 240 3.40 -13.00 -4.67
CA LEU A 240 3.15 -12.33 -3.39
C LEU A 240 1.66 -12.18 -3.09
N LYS A 241 0.85 -11.82 -4.09
CA LYS A 241 -0.61 -11.72 -3.94
C LYS A 241 -1.21 -13.06 -3.52
N GLU A 242 -0.79 -14.15 -4.15
CA GLU A 242 -1.23 -15.49 -3.79
C GLU A 242 -0.81 -15.86 -2.36
N ALA A 243 0.48 -15.70 -2.02
CA ALA A 243 1.01 -16.04 -0.71
C ALA A 243 0.36 -15.22 0.42
N PHE A 244 0.08 -13.93 0.20
CA PHE A 244 -0.50 -13.04 1.22
C PHE A 244 -2.03 -13.09 1.29
N LEU A 245 -2.70 -13.68 0.29
CA LEU A 245 -4.12 -13.98 0.37
C LEU A 245 -4.42 -15.16 1.30
N MET A 246 -3.48 -16.10 1.45
CA MET A 246 -3.67 -17.30 2.27
C MET A 246 -3.93 -17.01 3.76
N PRO A 247 -3.21 -16.08 4.42
CA PRO A 247 -3.55 -15.71 5.78
C PRO A 247 -4.94 -15.09 5.92
N PHE A 248 -5.34 -14.24 4.97
CA PHE A 248 -6.67 -13.63 4.98
C PHE A 248 -7.78 -14.68 4.89
N THR A 249 -7.70 -15.59 3.92
CA THR A 249 -8.69 -16.65 3.72
C THR A 249 -8.72 -17.64 4.89
N THR A 250 -7.55 -17.98 5.44
CA THR A 250 -7.45 -18.91 6.57
C THR A 250 -8.03 -18.31 7.84
N VAL A 251 -7.63 -17.07 8.20
CA VAL A 251 -8.12 -16.42 9.42
C VAL A 251 -9.61 -16.07 9.30
N SER A 252 -10.06 -15.56 8.14
CA SER A 252 -11.48 -15.24 7.95
C SER A 252 -12.38 -16.47 8.07
N SER A 253 -11.95 -17.63 7.59
CA SER A 253 -12.68 -18.90 7.76
C SER A 253 -12.80 -19.35 9.23
N GLN A 254 -11.94 -18.84 10.11
CA GLN A 254 -11.95 -19.15 11.54
C GLN A 254 -12.77 -18.14 12.36
N ILE A 255 -13.16 -17.00 11.77
CA ILE A 255 -13.99 -16.00 12.44
C ILE A 255 -15.45 -16.45 12.36
N HIS A 256 -15.99 -16.89 13.50
CA HIS A 256 -17.38 -17.33 13.63
C HIS A 256 -18.17 -16.34 14.48
N CYS A 257 -19.42 -16.06 14.09
CA CYS A 257 -20.33 -15.27 14.92
C CYS A 257 -20.70 -16.06 16.18
N GLN A 258 -20.24 -15.58 17.35
CA GLN A 258 -20.52 -16.23 18.64
C GLN A 258 -21.91 -15.92 19.21
N GLY A 259 -22.52 -14.81 18.77
CA GLY A 259 -23.84 -14.38 19.21
C GLY A 259 -24.30 -13.14 18.48
N LEU A 260 -25.63 -12.97 18.42
CA LEU A 260 -26.26 -11.81 17.79
C LEU A 260 -27.17 -11.12 18.81
N LEU A 261 -27.00 -9.82 18.97
CA LEU A 261 -27.89 -8.97 19.75
C LEU A 261 -28.63 -8.02 18.79
N PRO A 262 -29.87 -8.36 18.37
CA PRO A 262 -30.73 -7.39 17.70
C PRO A 262 -31.09 -6.26 18.68
N LEU A 263 -30.84 -5.01 18.30
CA LEU A 263 -31.07 -3.85 19.17
C LEU A 263 -32.56 -3.45 19.20
N TYR A 264 -33.12 -3.06 18.06
CA TYR A 264 -34.54 -2.72 17.92
C TYR A 264 -34.99 -2.81 16.45
N PRO A 265 -36.27 -3.12 16.19
CA PRO A 265 -36.83 -3.03 14.85
C PRO A 265 -37.10 -1.57 14.48
N VAL A 266 -36.71 -1.17 13.27
CA VAL A 266 -37.04 0.16 12.73
C VAL A 266 -38.37 0.06 11.97
N THR A 267 -39.39 0.82 12.37
CA THR A 267 -40.66 0.88 11.64
C THR A 267 -40.58 1.94 10.53
N SER A 268 -41.31 1.74 9.42
CA SER A 268 -41.24 2.63 8.24
C SER A 268 -41.64 4.09 8.49
N SER A 269 -42.27 4.39 9.63
CA SER A 269 -42.61 5.76 10.05
C SER A 269 -41.39 6.55 10.52
N ASP A 270 -40.38 5.88 11.10
CA ASP A 270 -39.13 6.50 11.60
C ASP A 270 -38.10 6.74 10.48
N ALA A 271 -38.29 6.12 9.31
CA ALA A 271 -37.42 6.31 8.14
C ALA A 271 -37.55 7.70 7.49
N LEU A 272 -38.63 8.43 7.79
CA LEU A 272 -38.94 9.74 7.22
C LEU A 272 -38.36 10.92 8.01
N SER A 273 -38.12 10.74 9.32
CA SER A 273 -37.35 11.69 10.14
C SER A 273 -35.92 11.17 10.25
N SER A 274 -35.00 11.79 9.51
CA SER A 274 -33.57 11.48 9.53
C SER A 274 -32.89 11.88 10.86
N THR A 275 -33.43 11.48 12.01
CA THR A 275 -32.82 11.68 13.31
C THR A 275 -31.87 10.52 13.55
N SER A 276 -30.57 10.76 13.38
CA SER A 276 -29.52 9.83 13.80
C SER A 276 -29.72 9.47 15.26
N THR A 277 -30.03 8.20 15.55
CA THR A 277 -30.14 7.72 16.93
C THR A 277 -28.76 7.76 17.57
N PRO A 278 -28.57 8.44 18.70
CA PRO A 278 -27.26 8.51 19.33
C PRO A 278 -26.83 7.12 19.81
N ALA A 279 -25.65 6.71 19.38
CA ALA A 279 -25.04 5.44 19.72
C ALA A 279 -23.53 5.64 19.92
N SER A 280 -22.99 5.02 20.97
CA SER A 280 -21.58 5.05 21.33
C SER A 280 -21.12 3.62 21.59
N ILE A 281 -20.06 3.22 20.89
CA ILE A 281 -19.37 1.94 21.10
C ILE A 281 -17.97 2.29 21.58
N ALA A 282 -17.60 1.80 22.75
CA ALA A 282 -16.31 2.09 23.35
C ALA A 282 -15.69 0.83 23.95
N PHE A 283 -14.37 0.76 23.86
CA PHE A 283 -13.57 -0.34 24.37
C PHE A 283 -12.64 0.20 25.44
N TYR A 284 -12.65 -0.42 26.63
CA TYR A 284 -11.74 -0.07 27.71
C TYR A 284 -10.85 -1.26 28.05
N LYS A 285 -9.54 -1.03 28.01
CA LYS A 285 -8.56 -2.02 28.47
C LYS A 285 -8.15 -1.67 29.89
N GLN A 286 -8.36 -2.60 30.82
CA GLN A 286 -7.89 -2.42 32.19
C GLN A 286 -6.38 -2.71 32.24
N ASP A 287 -5.57 -1.67 32.39
CA ASP A 287 -4.16 -1.83 32.70
C ASP A 287 -4.03 -2.20 34.18
N LYS A 288 -3.82 -3.49 34.47
CA LYS A 288 -3.41 -3.90 35.81
C LYS A 288 -1.96 -3.47 36.02
N ASP A 289 -1.77 -2.37 36.73
CA ASP A 289 -0.53 -2.07 37.43
C ASP A 289 -0.30 -3.12 38.53
N SER A 290 0.14 -4.32 38.16
CA SER A 290 0.76 -5.25 39.10
C SER A 290 1.68 -6.20 38.34
N GLN A 291 2.97 -6.08 38.64
CA GLN A 291 3.96 -7.10 38.34
C GLN A 291 3.45 -8.44 38.90
N HIS A 292 3.56 -9.47 38.07
CA HIS A 292 3.25 -10.88 38.31
C HIS A 292 1.93 -11.42 37.72
N ASN A 293 2.14 -12.38 36.82
CA ASN A 293 1.21 -13.29 36.13
C ASN A 293 0.56 -12.76 34.85
N ALA A 294 1.17 -13.18 33.74
CA ALA A 294 0.60 -13.15 32.40
C ALA A 294 -0.57 -14.15 32.30
N SER A 295 -1.77 -13.74 32.69
CA SER A 295 -3.01 -14.37 32.23
C SER A 295 -4.21 -13.48 32.59
N SER A 296 -4.94 -13.05 31.56
CA SER A 296 -6.16 -12.23 31.54
C SER A 296 -5.97 -10.70 31.58
N TYR A 297 -5.79 -10.11 30.40
CA TYR A 297 -6.26 -8.74 30.17
C TYR A 297 -7.79 -8.77 30.25
N SER A 298 -8.38 -8.14 31.27
CA SER A 298 -9.83 -7.89 31.30
C SER A 298 -10.09 -6.64 30.48
N SER A 299 -10.60 -6.84 29.28
CA SER A 299 -11.13 -5.77 28.46
C SER A 299 -12.65 -5.73 28.60
N THR A 300 -13.15 -4.54 28.82
CA THR A 300 -14.58 -4.28 28.98
C THR A 300 -15.04 -3.44 27.82
N ASP A 301 -16.05 -3.92 27.11
CA ASP A 301 -16.68 -3.16 26.03
C ASP A 301 -17.98 -2.58 26.53
N TYR A 302 -18.31 -1.39 26.07
CA TYR A 302 -19.58 -0.73 26.30
C TYR A 302 -20.26 -0.40 24.98
N ILE A 303 -21.53 -0.73 24.89
CA ILE A 303 -22.42 -0.31 23.81
C ILE A 303 -23.56 0.47 24.47
N CYS A 304 -23.61 1.76 24.20
CA CYS A 304 -24.65 2.63 24.71
C CYS A 304 -25.44 3.20 23.52
N PHE A 305 -26.77 3.21 23.58
CA PHE A 305 -27.59 3.76 22.50
C PHE A 305 -28.97 4.19 23.01
N LYS A 306 -29.56 5.19 22.35
CA LYS A 306 -30.97 5.58 22.58
C LYS A 306 -31.89 4.64 21.79
N ILE A 307 -32.94 4.17 22.45
CA ILE A 307 -34.02 3.39 21.84
C ILE A 307 -35.04 4.38 21.26
N PRO A 308 -35.37 4.32 19.96
CA PRO A 308 -36.40 5.16 19.36
C PRO A 308 -37.75 5.04 20.05
N ASP A 309 -38.45 6.16 20.24
CA ASP A 309 -39.78 6.19 20.85
C ASP A 309 -40.78 5.38 20.01
N GLY A 310 -41.46 4.42 20.63
CA GLY A 310 -42.41 3.54 19.93
C GLY A 310 -41.81 2.22 19.44
N SER A 311 -40.48 2.09 19.43
CA SER A 311 -39.83 0.79 19.30
C SER A 311 -39.91 0.01 20.63
N LEU A 312 -40.15 -1.31 20.55
CA LEU A 312 -40.26 -2.20 21.72
C LEU A 312 -41.32 -1.79 22.78
N ASN A 313 -42.29 -0.93 22.43
CA ASN A 313 -43.25 -0.30 23.35
C ASN A 313 -42.61 0.56 24.46
N LEU A 314 -41.36 0.99 24.27
CA LEU A 314 -40.61 1.82 25.20
C LEU A 314 -40.62 3.28 24.71
N ARG A 315 -40.56 4.24 25.65
CA ARG A 315 -40.43 5.67 25.36
C ARG A 315 -39.31 6.28 26.19
N ASN A 316 -38.42 7.01 25.54
CA ASN A 316 -37.33 7.78 26.13
C ASN A 316 -36.34 6.93 26.93
N PHE A 317 -35.95 5.78 26.38
CA PHE A 317 -34.99 4.86 27.01
C PHE A 317 -33.60 4.94 26.37
N VAL A 318 -32.57 4.80 27.21
CA VAL A 318 -31.18 4.57 26.80
C VAL A 318 -30.76 3.18 27.28
N ALA A 319 -30.24 2.36 26.38
CA ALA A 319 -29.65 1.08 26.74
C ALA A 319 -28.15 1.26 26.97
N VAL A 320 -27.62 0.65 28.03
CA VAL A 320 -26.18 0.52 28.29
C VAL A 320 -25.89 -0.96 28.46
N ILE A 321 -25.02 -1.48 27.59
CA ILE A 321 -24.66 -2.89 27.52
C ILE A 321 -23.15 -3.00 27.68
N LYS A 322 -22.71 -4.02 28.43
CA LYS A 322 -21.32 -4.25 28.81
C LYS A 322 -20.92 -5.72 28.55
N ASP A 323 -19.63 -5.95 28.36
CA ASP A 323 -18.97 -7.27 28.35
C ASP A 323 -19.27 -8.15 27.13
N PHE A 324 -19.34 -7.55 25.94
CA PHE A 324 -19.55 -8.30 24.69
C PHE A 324 -18.36 -9.21 24.32
N CYS A 325 -17.11 -8.76 24.52
CA CYS A 325 -15.91 -9.54 24.19
C CYS A 325 -15.40 -10.48 25.30
N ASN A 326 -16.05 -10.57 26.47
CA ASN A 326 -15.51 -11.31 27.62
C ASN A 326 -15.80 -12.83 27.58
N SER A 327 -15.60 -13.46 26.42
CA SER A 327 -15.84 -14.91 26.20
C SER A 327 -14.61 -15.80 26.46
N CYS A 328 -13.49 -15.23 26.91
CA CYS A 328 -12.22 -15.95 27.08
C CYS A 328 -12.08 -16.75 28.39
N SER A 329 -13.12 -16.84 29.22
CA SER A 329 -13.09 -17.74 30.38
C SER A 329 -13.64 -19.11 30.00
N THR A 330 -13.02 -20.18 30.51
CA THR A 330 -13.33 -21.60 30.28
C THR A 330 -14.74 -22.03 30.69
N SER A 331 -15.59 -21.11 31.15
CA SER A 331 -17.02 -21.29 31.37
C SER A 331 -17.81 -20.84 30.14
N ASN A 332 -18.52 -21.78 29.51
CA ASN A 332 -19.25 -21.68 28.24
C ASN A 332 -20.38 -20.63 28.12
N THR A 333 -20.37 -19.55 28.90
CA THR A 333 -21.41 -18.51 28.84
C THR A 333 -20.76 -17.12 28.86
N PRO A 334 -20.69 -16.42 27.71
CA PRO A 334 -20.43 -14.99 27.73
C PRO A 334 -21.54 -14.29 28.53
N SER A 335 -21.15 -13.67 29.64
CA SER A 335 -22.03 -12.93 30.54
C SER A 335 -22.23 -11.51 30.01
N LEU A 336 -22.96 -11.39 28.90
CA LEU A 336 -23.44 -10.07 28.47
C LEU A 336 -24.29 -9.51 29.61
N SER A 337 -24.08 -8.25 29.94
CA SER A 337 -24.87 -7.58 30.97
C SER A 337 -25.27 -6.19 30.52
N GLY A 338 -26.41 -5.70 31.00
CA GLY A 338 -26.89 -4.38 30.65
C GLY A 338 -28.02 -3.91 31.53
N PHE A 339 -28.46 -2.69 31.28
CA PHE A 339 -29.67 -2.12 31.85
C PHE A 339 -30.32 -1.16 30.86
N LEU A 340 -31.60 -0.90 31.05
CA LEU A 340 -32.36 0.13 30.36
C LEU A 340 -32.55 1.31 31.31
N LEU A 341 -32.20 2.51 30.86
CA LEU A 341 -32.37 3.73 31.63
C LEU A 341 -33.51 4.56 31.05
N HIS A 342 -34.58 4.70 31.82
CA HIS A 342 -35.70 5.58 31.51
C HIS A 342 -35.34 7.03 31.84
N ILE A 343 -35.40 7.90 30.83
CA ILE A 343 -35.19 9.34 31.00
C ILE A 343 -36.54 9.98 31.34
N PRO A 344 -36.64 10.85 32.37
CA PRO A 344 -37.89 11.48 32.75
C PRO A 344 -38.54 12.21 31.57
N VAL A 345 -39.87 12.20 31.53
CA VAL A 345 -40.67 12.66 30.37
C VAL A 345 -40.37 14.11 29.97
N GLU A 346 -39.94 14.92 30.95
CA GLU A 346 -39.57 16.34 30.81
C GLU A 346 -38.30 16.56 29.96
N TYR A 347 -37.48 15.54 29.81
CA TYR A 347 -36.19 15.62 29.12
C TYR A 347 -36.16 14.69 27.90
N GLU A 348 -35.26 14.99 26.98
CA GLU A 348 -34.93 14.14 25.84
C GLU A 348 -33.41 13.94 25.77
N CYS A 349 -32.95 12.70 25.54
CA CYS A 349 -31.55 12.45 25.24
C CYS A 349 -31.21 12.89 23.81
N VAL A 350 -30.29 13.86 23.73
CA VAL A 350 -29.73 14.40 22.49
C VAL A 350 -28.57 13.55 22.02
N ASP A 351 -27.63 13.23 22.91
CA ASP A 351 -26.48 12.40 22.61
C ASP A 351 -25.93 11.73 23.88
N LEU A 352 -25.05 10.75 23.70
CA LEU A 352 -24.40 10.03 24.78
C LEU A 352 -23.01 9.53 24.36
N SER A 353 -22.11 9.43 25.33
CA SER A 353 -20.79 8.83 25.09
C SER A 353 -20.21 8.26 26.37
N LEU A 354 -19.46 7.16 26.25
CA LEU A 354 -18.60 6.70 27.34
C LEU A 354 -17.47 7.71 27.57
N TYR A 355 -17.23 8.09 28.82
CA TYR A 355 -16.13 9.00 29.20
C TYR A 355 -14.97 8.27 29.86
N LYS A 356 -15.20 7.30 30.76
CA LYS A 356 -14.18 6.46 31.41
C LYS A 356 -14.80 5.09 31.72
N ASP A 357 -13.98 4.16 32.24
CA ASP A 357 -14.55 2.92 32.78
C ASP A 357 -15.64 3.26 33.80
N ASN A 358 -16.76 2.56 33.68
CA ASN A 358 -17.99 2.79 34.41
C ASN A 358 -18.53 4.24 34.41
N GLN A 359 -18.19 5.08 33.42
CA GLN A 359 -18.67 6.47 33.35
C GLN A 359 -19.27 6.79 31.99
N VAL A 360 -20.57 7.03 31.96
CA VAL A 360 -21.32 7.43 30.75
C VAL A 360 -21.75 8.88 30.88
N VAL A 361 -21.49 9.67 29.84
CA VAL A 361 -21.98 11.05 29.75
C VAL A 361 -23.24 11.05 28.88
N LEU A 362 -24.32 11.59 29.42
CA LEU A 362 -25.58 11.84 28.72
C LEU A 362 -25.74 13.35 28.49
N LEU A 363 -26.22 13.70 27.30
CA LEU A 363 -26.63 15.04 26.94
C LEU A 363 -28.16 15.07 26.87
N LEU A 364 -28.78 15.83 27.77
CA LEU A 364 -30.24 15.94 27.89
C LEU A 364 -30.71 17.34 27.50
N SER A 365 -31.82 17.46 26.79
CA SER A 365 -32.49 18.72 26.50
C SER A 365 -33.89 18.74 27.12
N GLY A 366 -34.32 19.89 27.63
CA GLY A 366 -35.66 20.05 28.21
C GLY A 366 -36.70 20.19 27.10
N LYS A 367 -37.77 19.38 27.16
CA LYS A 367 -38.86 19.46 26.18
C LYS A 367 -39.59 20.79 26.30
N SER A 368 -40.06 21.29 25.16
CA SER A 368 -40.73 22.59 25.00
C SER A 368 -42.01 22.78 25.83
N SER A 369 -42.54 21.71 26.43
CA SER A 369 -43.75 21.70 27.26
C SER A 369 -43.50 21.80 28.77
N SER A 370 -42.25 21.95 29.22
CA SER A 370 -41.86 22.02 30.64
C SER A 370 -41.38 23.42 31.05
N GLU A 371 -41.36 23.72 32.36
CA GLU A 371 -40.75 24.95 32.91
C GLU A 371 -39.26 25.11 32.56
N ASN A 372 -38.65 24.03 32.05
CA ASN A 372 -37.26 23.85 31.71
C ASN A 372 -36.97 24.02 30.20
N ALA A 373 -37.94 24.51 29.42
CA ALA A 373 -37.81 24.73 27.98
C ALA A 373 -36.58 25.59 27.63
N GLY A 374 -35.67 25.06 26.80
CA GLY A 374 -34.47 25.75 26.32
C GLY A 374 -33.22 25.60 27.19
N ARG A 375 -33.32 24.93 28.35
CA ARG A 375 -32.15 24.50 29.13
C ARG A 375 -31.76 23.07 28.73
N SER A 376 -30.46 22.79 28.80
CA SER A 376 -29.93 21.46 28.57
C SER A 376 -29.03 21.05 29.73
N TRP A 377 -28.77 19.75 29.89
CA TRP A 377 -27.96 19.19 30.96
C TRP A 377 -26.92 18.23 30.39
N MET A 378 -25.72 18.32 30.95
CA MET A 378 -24.70 17.29 30.81
C MET A 378 -24.69 16.48 32.10
N VAL A 379 -25.01 15.20 32.00
CA VAL A 379 -25.09 14.27 33.13
C VAL A 379 -23.98 13.25 33.00
N MET A 380 -23.10 13.14 33.99
CA MET A 380 -22.11 12.07 34.07
C MET A 380 -22.59 11.01 35.06
N LEU A 381 -23.00 9.86 34.53
CA LEU A 381 -23.47 8.70 35.27
C LEU A 381 -22.31 7.78 35.65
N GLN A 382 -22.28 7.36 36.92
CA GLN A 382 -21.43 6.26 37.39
C GLN A 382 -22.21 4.96 37.25
N THR A 383 -21.82 4.08 36.32
CA THR A 383 -22.52 2.81 36.10
C THR A 383 -22.26 1.79 37.20
N GLU A 384 -21.24 1.98 38.06
CA GLU A 384 -21.01 1.14 39.25
C GLU A 384 -22.18 1.15 40.24
N ASN A 385 -22.95 2.24 40.24
CA ASN A 385 -24.08 2.44 41.13
C ASN A 385 -25.38 1.83 40.59
N LEU A 386 -25.36 1.23 39.40
CA LEU A 386 -26.53 0.69 38.71
C LEU A 386 -26.47 -0.84 38.64
N SER A 387 -27.60 -1.51 38.82
CA SER A 387 -27.69 -2.97 38.69
C SER A 387 -27.62 -3.39 37.22
N PHE A 388 -26.57 -4.13 36.86
CA PHE A 388 -26.49 -4.77 35.56
C PHE A 388 -27.22 -6.11 35.59
N SER A 389 -28.28 -6.22 34.80
CA SER A 389 -28.97 -7.49 34.55
C SER A 389 -28.20 -8.33 33.52
N GLN A 390 -28.08 -9.64 33.77
CA GLN A 390 -27.44 -10.56 32.83
C GLN A 390 -28.45 -11.00 31.78
N PHE A 391 -28.02 -11.06 30.52
CA PHE A 391 -28.87 -11.58 29.45
C PHE A 391 -28.98 -13.11 29.55
N SER A 392 -30.18 -13.64 29.35
CA SER A 392 -30.37 -15.08 29.15
C SER A 392 -30.16 -15.42 27.67
N ARG A 393 -29.43 -16.51 27.40
CA ARG A 393 -29.14 -16.95 26.02
C ARG A 393 -30.22 -17.94 25.58
N THR A 394 -30.93 -17.63 24.50
CA THR A 394 -31.89 -18.57 23.89
C THR A 394 -31.18 -19.54 22.93
N PHE A 395 -31.16 -20.83 23.27
CA PHE A 395 -30.70 -21.90 22.37
C PHE A 395 -31.83 -22.29 21.39
N PRO A 396 -31.54 -22.61 20.11
CA PRO A 396 -30.23 -22.94 19.53
C PRO A 396 -29.50 -21.80 18.81
N ALA A 397 -30.05 -20.59 18.76
CA ALA A 397 -29.61 -19.56 17.82
C ALA A 397 -28.74 -18.43 18.42
N ASN A 398 -28.33 -18.54 19.70
CA ASN A 398 -27.46 -17.57 20.39
C ASN A 398 -27.93 -16.11 20.25
N TYR A 399 -29.26 -15.89 20.30
CA TYR A 399 -29.84 -14.56 20.30
C TYR A 399 -29.98 -14.04 21.73
N TYR A 400 -29.68 -12.75 21.88
CA TYR A 400 -29.95 -11.98 23.09
C TYR A 400 -31.19 -11.11 22.89
N ASN A 401 -32.07 -11.02 23.89
CA ASN A 401 -33.26 -10.17 23.82
C ASN A 401 -33.09 -8.96 24.74
N LEU A 402 -33.21 -7.76 24.16
CA LEU A 402 -33.13 -6.51 24.91
C LEU A 402 -34.25 -6.36 25.95
N GLN A 403 -35.41 -6.99 25.73
CA GLN A 403 -36.57 -6.90 26.64
C GLN A 403 -36.34 -7.58 28.01
N GLU A 404 -35.28 -8.39 28.14
CA GLU A 404 -34.92 -9.03 29.41
C GLU A 404 -34.20 -8.08 30.37
N LEU A 405 -33.77 -6.92 29.88
CA LEU A 405 -33.03 -5.95 30.68
C LEU A 405 -33.92 -5.26 31.72
N GLU A 406 -33.36 -5.07 32.91
CA GLU A 406 -34.02 -4.30 33.98
C GLU A 406 -34.12 -2.82 33.59
N ALA A 407 -35.31 -2.24 33.75
CA ALA A 407 -35.58 -0.83 33.52
C ALA A 407 -35.35 -0.04 34.82
N LEU A 408 -34.42 0.91 34.78
CA LEU A 408 -34.05 1.81 35.86
C LEU A 408 -34.53 3.22 35.54
N GLU A 409 -35.00 3.96 36.54
CA GLU A 409 -35.38 5.36 36.38
C GLU A 409 -34.20 6.30 36.64
N LEU A 410 -33.94 7.22 35.72
CA LEU A 410 -32.92 8.26 35.93
C LEU A 410 -33.44 9.32 36.91
N GLN A 411 -32.89 9.32 38.12
CA GLN A 411 -33.08 10.40 39.09
C GLN A 411 -32.00 11.46 38.87
N LEU A 412 -32.42 12.71 38.62
CA LEU A 412 -31.52 13.85 38.42
C LEU A 412 -31.00 14.47 39.74
N ASP A 413 -31.34 13.87 40.88
CA ASP A 413 -30.83 14.30 42.19
C ASP A 413 -29.30 14.13 42.27
N THR A 414 -28.67 15.06 42.97
CA THR A 414 -27.22 15.27 43.06
C THR A 414 -26.39 14.08 43.56
N ASP A 415 -27.05 12.99 43.98
CA ASP A 415 -26.43 11.87 44.68
C ASP A 415 -25.89 10.78 43.72
N TYR A 416 -26.31 10.74 42.45
CA TYR A 416 -25.95 9.66 41.51
C TYR A 416 -25.01 10.08 40.36
N GLY A 417 -24.66 11.37 40.23
CA GLY A 417 -23.78 11.83 39.14
C GLY A 417 -23.39 13.30 39.18
N LYS A 418 -22.37 13.66 38.39
CA LYS A 418 -21.99 15.07 38.17
C LYS A 418 -22.91 15.66 37.11
N VAL A 419 -23.91 16.43 37.52
CA VAL A 419 -24.84 17.13 36.64
C VAL A 419 -24.40 18.58 36.45
N ARG A 420 -24.38 19.06 35.20
CA ARG A 420 -24.13 20.48 34.87
C ARG A 420 -25.23 21.00 33.95
N SER A 421 -25.82 22.14 34.30
CA SER A 421 -26.76 22.83 33.44
C SER A 421 -26.02 23.65 32.37
N VAL A 422 -26.59 23.68 31.17
CA VAL A 422 -26.12 24.44 30.02
C VAL A 422 -27.26 25.35 29.56
N PRO A 423 -27.04 26.67 29.46
CA PRO A 423 -28.11 27.64 29.20
C PRO A 423 -28.54 27.72 27.73
N HIS A 424 -28.12 26.78 26.89
CA HIS A 424 -28.41 26.74 25.46
C HIS A 424 -28.97 25.38 25.06
N PRO A 425 -29.82 25.31 24.01
CA PRO A 425 -30.21 24.05 23.42
C PRO A 425 -28.98 23.39 22.75
N LEU A 426 -28.86 22.09 22.90
CA LEU A 426 -27.70 21.31 22.49
C LEU A 426 -27.98 20.50 21.22
N SER A 427 -26.93 20.24 20.45
CA SER A 427 -26.95 19.44 19.25
C SER A 427 -25.89 18.34 19.29
N THR A 428 -26.10 17.28 18.52
CA THR A 428 -25.10 16.25 18.23
C THR A 428 -23.97 16.83 17.36
N PRO A 429 -22.72 16.35 17.48
CA PRO A 429 -22.27 15.22 18.30
C PRO A 429 -21.62 15.62 19.64
N LEU A 430 -21.78 14.83 20.68
CA LEU A 430 -21.01 14.93 21.92
C LEU A 430 -19.61 14.33 21.70
N ALA A 431 -18.56 15.10 22.01
CA ALA A 431 -17.18 14.62 21.94
C ALA A 431 -16.53 14.65 23.32
N VAL A 432 -16.02 13.50 23.78
CA VAL A 432 -15.39 13.38 25.11
C VAL A 432 -14.01 12.74 25.01
N SER A 433 -13.10 13.14 25.90
CA SER A 433 -11.75 12.57 26.01
C SER A 433 -11.42 12.27 27.48
N ALA A 434 -11.48 10.98 27.80
CA ALA A 434 -11.10 10.39 29.08
C ALA A 434 -9.71 10.82 29.57
N SER A 435 -8.73 10.69 28.67
CA SER A 435 -7.30 10.83 28.95
C SER A 435 -6.89 12.28 29.16
N ARG A 436 -7.54 13.21 28.45
CA ARG A 436 -7.30 14.65 28.58
C ARG A 436 -8.22 15.34 29.58
N GLY A 437 -9.26 14.66 30.04
CA GLY A 437 -10.21 15.20 31.01
C GLY A 437 -11.14 16.26 30.42
N VAL A 438 -11.40 16.23 29.11
CA VAL A 438 -12.15 17.28 28.40
C VAL A 438 -13.41 16.73 27.72
N ALA A 439 -14.42 17.58 27.59
CA ALA A 439 -15.63 17.32 26.82
C ALA A 439 -16.00 18.56 26.00
N CYS A 440 -16.48 18.36 24.77
CA CYS A 440 -16.96 19.38 23.85
C CYS A 440 -18.42 19.10 23.53
N ILE A 441 -19.26 20.12 23.67
CA ILE A 441 -20.70 20.10 23.42
C ILE A 441 -21.03 21.16 22.37
N PHE A 442 -21.94 20.85 21.46
CA PHE A 442 -22.39 21.76 20.42
C PHE A 442 -23.76 22.32 20.79
N SER A 443 -23.98 23.61 20.50
CA SER A 443 -25.30 24.21 20.61
C SER A 443 -26.04 24.12 19.28
N SER A 444 -27.36 23.90 19.33
CA SER A 444 -28.22 24.05 18.18
C SER A 444 -28.45 25.55 17.94
N ARG A 445 -27.79 26.13 16.95
CA ARG A 445 -28.06 27.50 16.46
C ARG A 445 -29.05 27.48 15.32
#